data_AF-A0A9P8IRS6-F1
#
_entry.id   AF-A0A9P8IRS6-F1
#
_cell.length_a   1.000
_cell.length_b   1.000
_cell.length_c   1.000
_cell.angle_alpha   90.00
_cell.angle_beta   90.00
_cell.angle_gamma   90.00
#
_symmetry.space_group_name_H-M   'P 1'
#
loop_
_entity.id
_entity.type
_entity.pdbx_description
1 polymer ?
#
loop_
_entity_poly.entity_id
_entity_poly.type
_entity_poly.pdbx_seq_one_letter_code
_entity_poly.pdbx_strand_id
1 'polypeptide(L)'
;MSRLLSVLLLSLPFALSADFESVTISANLDNVGHTCISKCLYYTVLSDMGRAMGCDDPYDNNCYCATAAASANKADGFMSKCATSLCSAGDRSRDLTSMQSYYASYCMGAGFTQPGATEWYNPAEATEEPTNEPTA
;
A
#
# COMPACT_ATOMS: atom_id res chain seq x y z
N MET A 1 -14.04 7.77 -61.36
CA MET A 1 -13.37 8.63 -60.36
C MET A 1 -13.20 7.81 -59.09
N SER A 2 -11.99 7.88 -58.51
CA SER A 2 -11.45 7.27 -57.29
C SER A 2 -12.46 6.86 -56.21
N ARG A 3 -12.39 5.62 -55.73
CA ARG A 3 -11.64 5.20 -54.51
C ARG A 3 -11.97 6.08 -53.31
N LEU A 4 -12.62 5.50 -52.31
CA LEU A 4 -12.15 5.41 -50.92
C LEU A 4 -13.21 4.68 -50.10
N LEU A 5 -13.08 3.34 -50.10
CA LEU A 5 -13.42 2.54 -48.94
C LEU A 5 -12.53 3.00 -47.77
N SER A 6 -13.07 2.82 -46.56
CA SER A 6 -12.36 2.73 -45.30
C SER A 6 -12.20 4.02 -44.49
N VAL A 7 -12.31 3.80 -43.18
CA VAL A 7 -11.84 4.63 -42.07
C VAL A 7 -12.83 5.66 -41.53
N LEU A 8 -13.89 5.19 -40.87
CA LEU A 8 -14.63 6.01 -39.90
C LEU A 8 -15.06 5.17 -38.67
N LEU A 9 -14.09 4.39 -38.16
CA LEU A 9 -14.19 3.61 -36.90
C LEU A 9 -13.08 3.96 -35.90
N LEU A 10 -12.45 5.13 -36.05
CA LEU A 10 -11.35 5.59 -35.19
C LEU A 10 -11.76 6.86 -34.44
N SER A 11 -12.60 6.69 -33.41
CA SER A 11 -12.72 7.65 -32.30
C SER A 11 -13.76 7.16 -31.27
N LEU A 12 -13.71 5.88 -30.90
CA LEU A 12 -14.13 5.53 -29.54
C LEU A 12 -12.86 5.61 -28.70
N PRO A 13 -12.71 6.60 -27.80
CA PRO A 13 -11.83 6.38 -26.67
C PRO A 13 -12.48 5.22 -25.91
N PHE A 14 -11.92 4.02 -26.08
CA PHE A 14 -12.06 2.96 -25.10
C PHE A 14 -11.48 3.53 -23.81
N ALA A 15 -12.29 4.26 -23.05
CA ALA A 15 -12.07 4.43 -21.64
C ALA A 15 -12.23 3.02 -21.07
N LEU A 16 -11.12 2.28 -21.00
CA LEU A 16 -10.99 1.18 -20.05
C LEU A 16 -11.13 1.84 -18.68
N SER A 17 -12.38 1.95 -18.21
CA SER A 17 -12.65 1.99 -16.80
C SER A 17 -12.17 0.64 -16.28
N ALA A 18 -10.93 0.56 -15.84
CA ALA A 18 -10.55 -0.52 -14.95
C ALA A 18 -11.45 -0.35 -13.73
N ASP A 19 -12.33 -1.33 -13.50
CA ASP A 19 -13.05 -1.44 -12.24
C ASP A 19 -11.98 -1.67 -11.17
N PHE A 20 -11.55 -0.57 -10.57
CA PHE A 20 -10.55 -0.57 -9.51
C PHE A 20 -11.26 -1.07 -8.26
N GLU A 21 -11.11 -2.36 -7.96
CA GLU A 21 -11.38 -2.83 -6.60
C GLU A 21 -10.58 -1.91 -5.66
N SER A 22 -11.30 -1.18 -4.81
CA SER A 22 -10.76 -0.61 -3.60
C SER A 22 -10.34 -1.77 -2.71
N VAL A 23 -9.21 -2.39 -3.02
CA VAL A 23 -8.56 -3.34 -2.12
C VAL A 23 -8.09 -2.45 -0.98
N THR A 24 -8.90 -2.27 0.04
CA THR A 24 -8.48 -1.47 1.17
C THR A 24 -7.21 -2.10 1.73
N ILE A 25 -6.23 -1.30 2.14
CA ILE A 25 -5.03 -1.79 2.85
C ILE A 25 -5.40 -2.68 4.05
N SER A 26 -6.67 -2.62 4.50
CA SER A 26 -7.29 -3.50 5.49
C SER A 26 -7.67 -4.90 5.07
N ALA A 27 -7.68 -5.25 3.79
CA ALA A 27 -8.06 -6.59 3.32
C ALA A 27 -7.22 -7.72 3.95
N ASN A 28 -6.02 -7.42 4.43
CA ASN A 28 -5.14 -8.37 5.12
C ASN A 28 -4.76 -7.95 6.54
N LEU A 29 -5.38 -6.89 7.10
CA LEU A 29 -4.95 -6.39 8.41
C LEU A 29 -5.35 -7.30 9.58
N ASP A 30 -6.39 -8.11 9.41
CA ASP A 30 -6.83 -9.08 10.42
C ASP A 30 -5.80 -10.22 10.64
N ASN A 31 -4.86 -10.40 9.69
CA ASN A 31 -3.75 -11.35 9.79
C ASN A 31 -2.45 -10.72 10.31
N VAL A 32 -2.39 -9.39 10.53
CA VAL A 32 -1.14 -8.77 11.01
C VAL A 32 -0.97 -9.05 12.49
N GLY A 33 -0.03 -9.92 12.80
CA GLY A 33 0.32 -10.29 14.16
C GLY A 33 0.72 -9.16 15.11
N HIS A 34 1.02 -7.98 14.59
CA HIS A 34 1.43 -6.86 15.42
C HIS A 34 0.32 -5.81 15.47
N THR A 35 -0.40 -5.77 16.59
CA THR A 35 -1.41 -4.72 16.89
C THR A 35 -0.84 -3.31 16.72
N CYS A 36 0.48 -3.11 16.83
CA CYS A 36 1.11 -1.83 16.55
C CYS A 36 1.16 -1.49 15.05
N ILE A 37 1.40 -2.48 14.18
CA ILE A 37 1.44 -2.32 12.71
C ILE A 37 0.04 -1.98 12.19
N SER A 38 -0.99 -2.70 12.63
CA SER A 38 -2.37 -2.41 12.22
C SER A 38 -2.81 -1.01 12.66
N LYS A 39 -2.38 -0.58 13.86
CA LYS A 39 -2.57 0.80 14.32
C LYS A 39 -1.85 1.81 13.43
N CYS A 40 -0.63 1.51 12.98
CA CYS A 40 0.09 2.39 12.07
C CYS A 40 -0.62 2.52 10.72
N LEU A 41 -0.95 1.40 10.09
CA LEU A 41 -1.41 1.40 8.70
C LEU A 41 -2.88 1.83 8.54
N TYR A 42 -3.73 1.56 9.53
CA TYR A 42 -5.19 1.70 9.38
C TYR A 42 -5.91 2.42 10.52
N TYR A 43 -5.34 2.42 11.73
CA TYR A 43 -6.09 2.96 12.86
C TYR A 43 -5.23 3.63 13.94
N THR A 44 -5.16 4.95 13.89
CA THR A 44 -5.07 5.71 15.13
C THR A 44 -6.13 6.81 15.16
N VAL A 45 -6.63 7.09 16.37
CA VAL A 45 -7.55 8.21 16.68
C VAL A 45 -6.90 9.58 16.34
N LEU A 46 -5.61 9.60 15.99
CA LEU A 46 -4.79 10.80 15.83
C LEU A 46 -4.03 10.90 14.51
N SER A 47 -3.99 9.88 13.61
CA SER A 47 -3.36 9.82 12.28
C SER A 47 -3.32 8.40 11.71
N ASP A 48 -3.72 8.19 10.46
CA ASP A 48 -3.46 6.97 9.70
C ASP A 48 -2.51 7.25 8.53
N MET A 49 -2.12 6.19 7.81
CA MET A 49 -1.31 6.30 6.60
C MET A 49 -1.98 7.22 5.57
N GLY A 50 -3.31 7.27 5.51
CA GLY A 50 -4.04 7.97 4.44
C GLY A 50 -3.94 9.45 4.57
N ARG A 51 -4.09 9.94 5.80
CA ARG A 51 -3.86 11.35 6.08
C ARG A 51 -2.39 11.74 5.95
N ALA A 52 -1.45 10.84 6.26
CA ALA A 52 -0.03 11.08 6.05
C ALA A 52 0.34 11.20 4.56
N MET A 53 -0.35 10.42 3.72
CA MET A 53 -0.21 10.45 2.26
C MET A 53 -0.94 11.65 1.63
N GLY A 54 -1.94 12.20 2.33
CA GLY A 54 -2.85 13.24 1.83
C GLY A 54 -3.99 12.67 0.98
N CYS A 55 -4.27 11.38 1.16
CA CYS A 55 -5.29 10.63 0.44
C CYS A 55 -6.59 10.51 1.25
N ASP A 56 -6.50 10.60 2.58
CA ASP A 56 -7.61 10.42 3.52
C ASP A 56 -8.44 9.15 3.19
N ASP A 57 -9.68 9.10 3.71
CA ASP A 57 -10.67 8.11 3.34
C ASP A 57 -11.49 8.61 2.13
N PRO A 58 -11.79 7.76 1.13
CA PRO A 58 -11.45 6.34 1.02
C PRO A 58 -10.00 6.11 0.59
N TYR A 59 -9.39 5.00 1.04
CA TYR A 59 -8.02 4.58 0.72
C TYR A 59 -7.86 4.18 -0.77
N ASP A 60 -7.99 5.13 -1.69
CA ASP A 60 -7.91 4.94 -3.13
C ASP A 60 -6.50 4.54 -3.59
N ASN A 61 -6.42 3.45 -4.37
CA ASN A 61 -5.16 2.89 -4.83
C ASN A 61 -4.36 3.91 -5.66
N ASN A 62 -4.99 4.75 -6.49
CA ASN A 62 -4.24 5.72 -7.31
C ASN A 62 -3.58 6.80 -6.46
N CYS A 63 -4.18 7.14 -5.32
CA CYS A 63 -3.58 8.08 -4.38
C CYS A 63 -2.52 7.40 -3.51
N TYR A 64 -2.87 6.29 -2.87
CA TYR A 64 -1.97 5.56 -1.96
C TYR A 64 -0.77 4.93 -2.68
N CYS A 65 -1.03 4.34 -3.84
CA CYS A 65 -0.09 3.57 -4.63
C CYS A 65 0.41 4.34 -5.86
N ALA A 66 0.36 5.67 -5.83
CA ALA A 66 0.86 6.53 -6.90
C ALA A 66 2.28 6.10 -7.30
N THR A 67 2.52 5.83 -8.59
CA THR A 67 3.77 5.23 -9.11
C THR A 67 5.02 6.12 -8.94
N ALA A 68 4.86 7.31 -8.39
CA ALA A 68 5.95 8.21 -8.07
C ALA A 68 6.70 7.78 -6.80
N ALA A 69 8.04 7.84 -6.84
CA ALA A 69 8.90 7.60 -5.68
C ALA A 69 8.53 8.47 -4.46
N ALA A 70 7.98 9.67 -4.69
CA ALA A 70 7.49 10.55 -3.63
C ALA A 70 6.41 9.89 -2.75
N SER A 71 5.60 8.99 -3.32
CA SER A 71 4.58 8.22 -2.59
C SER A 71 5.25 7.23 -1.62
N ALA A 72 6.19 6.43 -2.13
CA ALA A 72 6.97 5.49 -1.31
C ALA A 72 7.74 6.20 -0.18
N ASN A 73 8.35 7.35 -0.47
CA ASN A 73 9.09 8.13 0.54
C ASN A 73 8.17 8.68 1.64
N LYS A 74 6.95 9.11 1.30
CA LYS A 74 5.95 9.55 2.29
C LYS A 74 5.50 8.40 3.18
N ALA A 75 5.19 7.26 2.56
CA ALA A 75 4.79 6.05 3.27
C ALA A 75 5.88 5.62 4.25
N ASP A 76 7.13 5.52 3.79
CA ASP A 76 8.28 5.14 4.62
C ASP A 76 8.50 6.11 5.80
N GLY A 77 8.48 7.41 5.52
CA GLY A 77 8.62 8.42 6.55
C GLY A 77 7.53 8.35 7.63
N PHE A 78 6.31 7.97 7.27
CA PHE A 78 5.24 7.72 8.22
C PHE A 78 5.44 6.41 8.99
N MET A 79 5.71 5.29 8.30
CA MET A 79 5.92 3.98 8.92
C MET A 79 7.08 4.01 9.93
N SER A 80 8.19 4.66 9.59
CA SER A 80 9.34 4.80 10.49
C SER A 80 9.02 5.59 11.77
N LYS A 81 8.25 6.68 11.65
CA LYS A 81 7.76 7.44 12.80
C LYS A 81 6.78 6.63 13.64
N CYS A 82 5.88 5.90 12.98
CA CYS A 82 4.90 5.10 13.67
C CYS A 82 5.53 3.91 14.40
N ALA A 83 6.50 3.22 13.79
CA ALA A 83 7.30 2.18 14.43
C ALA A 83 7.97 2.70 15.71
N THR A 84 8.51 3.93 15.66
CA THR A 84 9.10 4.60 16.84
C THR A 84 8.10 4.77 17.97
N SER A 85 6.86 5.15 17.64
CA SER A 85 5.87 5.58 18.62
C SER A 85 5.01 4.44 19.17
N LEU A 86 4.68 3.45 18.34
CA LEU A 86 3.68 2.43 18.65
C LEU A 86 4.26 1.01 18.73
N CYS A 87 5.40 0.76 18.08
CA CYS A 87 6.05 -0.55 18.06
C CYS A 87 7.33 -0.59 18.93
N SER A 88 7.45 0.30 19.93
CA SER A 88 8.68 0.44 20.72
C SER A 88 8.97 -0.72 21.69
N ALA A 89 7.99 -1.57 21.96
CA ALA A 89 8.12 -2.71 22.87
C ALA A 89 8.66 -3.98 22.19
N GLY A 90 8.69 -4.03 20.86
CA GLY A 90 9.14 -5.18 20.07
C GLY A 90 10.43 -4.90 19.29
N ASP A 91 10.73 -5.76 18.32
CA ASP A 91 11.78 -5.50 17.34
C ASP A 91 11.27 -4.47 16.33
N ARG A 92 11.57 -3.21 16.62
CA ARG A 92 11.20 -2.07 15.77
C ARG A 92 11.67 -2.22 14.32
N SER A 93 12.85 -2.81 14.10
CA SER A 93 13.38 -2.97 12.74
C SER A 93 12.53 -3.96 11.96
N ARG A 94 12.23 -5.11 12.58
CA ARG A 94 11.32 -6.09 12.01
C ARG A 94 9.93 -5.50 11.76
N ASP A 95 9.37 -4.79 12.74
CA ASP A 95 8.03 -4.22 12.62
C ASP A 95 7.96 -3.15 11.50
N LEU A 96 9.04 -2.40 11.27
CA LEU A 96 9.16 -1.47 10.13
C LEU A 96 9.24 -2.22 8.81
N THR A 97 10.09 -3.24 8.69
CA THR A 97 10.19 -4.06 7.47
C THR A 97 8.84 -4.69 7.13
N SER A 98 8.15 -5.25 8.12
CA SER A 98 6.82 -5.81 7.91
C SER A 98 5.83 -4.75 7.43
N MET A 99 5.80 -3.55 8.03
CA MET A 99 4.97 -2.43 7.54
C MET A 99 5.25 -2.07 6.08
N GLN A 100 6.53 -1.97 5.70
CA GLN A 100 6.95 -1.68 4.33
C GLN A 100 6.50 -2.79 3.37
N SER A 101 6.64 -4.06 3.78
CA SER A 101 6.16 -5.22 3.05
C SER A 101 4.63 -5.18 2.84
N TYR A 102 3.85 -4.86 3.88
CA TYR A 102 2.39 -4.67 3.76
C TYR A 102 2.03 -3.61 2.72
N TYR A 103 2.64 -2.42 2.81
CA TYR A 103 2.39 -1.33 1.88
C TYR A 103 2.78 -1.70 0.44
N ALA A 104 3.95 -2.28 0.25
CA ALA A 104 4.42 -2.70 -1.07
C ALA A 104 3.54 -3.80 -1.68
N SER A 105 3.18 -4.82 -0.90
CA SER A 105 2.33 -5.92 -1.36
C SER A 105 0.91 -5.47 -1.69
N TYR A 106 0.35 -4.54 -0.92
CA TYR A 106 -0.92 -3.89 -1.25
C TYR A 106 -0.85 -3.21 -2.63
N CYS A 107 0.14 -2.34 -2.83
CA CYS A 107 0.25 -1.59 -4.08
C CYS A 107 0.55 -2.47 -5.29
N MET A 108 1.43 -3.46 -5.15
CA MET A 108 1.75 -4.38 -6.24
C MET A 108 0.65 -5.38 -6.55
N GLY A 109 -0.07 -5.85 -5.54
CA GLY A 109 -1.26 -6.69 -5.73
C GLY A 109 -2.32 -5.98 -6.59
N ALA A 110 -2.41 -4.65 -6.47
CA ALA A 110 -3.27 -3.80 -7.29
C ALA A 110 -2.64 -3.37 -8.64
N GLY A 111 -1.44 -3.86 -8.99
CA GLY A 111 -0.77 -3.59 -10.27
C GLY A 111 0.08 -2.31 -10.30
N PHE A 112 0.27 -1.64 -9.17
CA PHE A 112 1.12 -0.45 -9.09
C PHE A 112 2.58 -0.83 -8.85
N THR A 113 3.49 -0.12 -9.51
CA THR A 113 4.93 -0.21 -9.24
C THR A 113 5.45 1.16 -8.83
N GLN A 114 6.11 1.22 -7.68
CA GLN A 114 6.67 2.46 -7.13
C GLN A 114 8.17 2.24 -6.92
N PRO A 115 9.04 3.09 -7.50
CA PRO A 115 10.45 3.05 -7.17
C PRO A 115 10.65 3.20 -5.65
N GLY A 116 11.51 2.36 -5.07
CA GLY A 116 11.70 2.26 -3.62
C GLY A 116 10.83 1.17 -2.98
N ALA A 117 9.51 1.24 -3.13
CA ALA A 117 8.62 0.22 -2.56
C ALA A 117 8.81 -1.17 -3.19
N THR A 118 9.35 -1.22 -4.41
CA THR A 118 9.77 -2.48 -5.06
C THR A 118 10.83 -3.25 -4.31
N GLU A 119 11.66 -2.57 -3.52
CA GLU A 119 12.70 -3.22 -2.71
C GLU A 119 12.11 -3.86 -1.45
N TRP A 120 10.90 -3.46 -1.04
CA TRP A 120 10.20 -3.97 0.13
C TRP A 120 9.19 -5.06 -0.20
N TYR A 121 8.99 -5.39 -1.48
CA TYR A 121 7.95 -6.34 -1.86
C TYR A 121 8.27 -7.75 -1.36
N ASN A 122 7.62 -8.13 -0.27
CA ASN A 122 7.67 -9.46 0.32
C ASN A 122 6.28 -9.84 0.85
N PRO A 123 5.41 -10.44 0.01
CA PRO A 123 4.04 -10.76 0.40
C PRO A 123 3.95 -11.81 1.50
N ALA A 124 4.98 -12.63 1.70
CA ALA A 124 5.00 -13.61 2.79
C ALA A 124 5.06 -12.90 4.15
N GLU A 125 6.00 -11.96 4.31
CA GLU A 125 6.16 -11.16 5.53
C GLU A 125 4.95 -10.26 5.81
N ALA A 126 4.27 -9.81 4.76
CA ALA A 126 2.99 -9.13 4.86
C ALA A 126 1.82 -10.03 5.32
N THR A 127 2.07 -11.28 5.72
CA THR A 127 1.03 -12.20 6.21
C THR A 127 1.49 -13.03 7.40
N GLU A 128 2.72 -12.82 7.90
CA GLU A 128 3.24 -13.58 9.03
C GLU A 128 2.51 -13.21 10.33
N GLU A 129 1.98 -14.24 11.00
CA GLU A 129 1.48 -14.14 12.37
C GLU A 129 2.62 -13.85 13.35
N PRO A 130 2.34 -13.19 14.49
CA PRO A 130 3.38 -12.80 15.41
C PRO A 130 3.90 -14.07 16.06
N THR A 131 5.16 -14.40 15.83
CA THR A 131 5.78 -15.49 16.60
C THR A 131 5.95 -14.97 18.01
N ASN A 132 5.03 -15.36 18.91
CA ASN A 132 5.23 -15.21 20.35
C ASN A 132 6.37 -16.15 20.75
N GLU A 133 7.61 -15.74 20.54
CA GLU A 133 8.75 -16.46 21.07
C GLU A 133 8.71 -16.34 22.60
N PRO A 134 8.54 -17.44 23.35
CA PRO A 134 8.55 -17.37 24.81
C PRO A 134 9.94 -16.92 25.24
N THR A 135 10.04 -15.78 25.91
CA THR A 135 11.27 -15.37 26.58
C THR A 135 11.60 -16.43 27.63
N ALA A 136 12.66 -17.19 27.40
CA ALA A 136 13.22 -18.16 28.35
C ALA A 136 14.11 -17.45 29.39
#